data_AF-A0A9E4R8W5-F1
#
_entry.id   AF-A0A9E4R8W5-F1
#
_cell.length_a   1.000
_cell.length_b   1.000
_cell.length_c   1.000
_cell.angle_alpha   90.00
_cell.angle_beta   90.00
_cell.angle_gamma   90.00
#
_symmetry.space_group_name_H-M   'P 1'
#
loop_
_entity.id
_entity.type
_entity.pdbx_description
1 polymer ?
#
loop_
_entity_poly.entity_id
_entity_poly.type
_entity_poly.pdbx_seq_one_letter_code
_entity_poly.pdbx_strand_id
1 'polypeptide(L)'
;PLAFGTFERDGRRIPHIGLPGNPVSSMVAFELFGRPAIMKMMGKRGWLRPVVRAITTDRITNVDDPRLLLARCSVTRRDGRYYASLTGSQGSGILTSMAKANGLTLIPAEVDAVEEGEEIDVLMLDWSLGDEWGSWTDDSEGDTPLPGTTVIGPADRSV
;
A
#
# COMPACT_ATOMS: atom_id res chain seq x y z
N PRO A 1 4.23 -9.55 -13.02
CA PRO A 1 3.14 -10.46 -13.46
C PRO A 1 2.50 -11.09 -12.21
N LEU A 2 1.18 -10.96 -12.06
CA LEU A 2 0.38 -11.54 -10.98
C LEU A 2 -0.58 -12.55 -11.61
N ALA A 3 -0.67 -13.75 -11.05
CA ALA A 3 -1.68 -14.74 -11.44
C ALA A 3 -2.75 -14.86 -10.36
N PHE A 4 -4.02 -14.98 -10.75
CA PHE A 4 -5.13 -15.25 -9.85
C PHE A 4 -6.04 -16.32 -10.43
N GLY A 5 -6.47 -17.27 -9.61
CA GLY A 5 -7.37 -18.33 -10.03
C GLY A 5 -7.84 -19.19 -8.87
N THR A 6 -8.47 -20.31 -9.20
CA THR A 6 -8.94 -21.28 -8.21
C THR A 6 -8.67 -22.69 -8.68
N PHE A 7 -8.21 -23.55 -7.78
CA PHE A 7 -8.15 -24.99 -7.99
C PHE A 7 -9.39 -25.65 -7.39
N GLU A 8 -9.80 -26.78 -7.95
CA GLU A 8 -10.80 -27.65 -7.33
C GLU A 8 -10.12 -28.91 -6.82
N ARG A 9 -10.34 -29.23 -5.55
CA ARG A 9 -9.81 -30.42 -4.89
C ARG A 9 -10.83 -30.93 -3.89
N ASP A 10 -11.25 -32.19 -4.03
CA ASP A 10 -12.19 -32.85 -3.12
C ASP A 10 -13.50 -32.06 -2.92
N GLY A 11 -14.04 -31.49 -4.01
CA GLY A 11 -15.25 -30.66 -3.98
C GLY A 11 -15.06 -29.27 -3.34
N ARG A 12 -13.83 -28.90 -2.97
CA ARG A 12 -13.49 -27.58 -2.41
C ARG A 12 -12.78 -26.72 -3.44
N ARG A 13 -13.17 -25.44 -3.48
CA ARG A 13 -12.51 -24.40 -4.28
C ARG A 13 -11.40 -23.75 -3.47
N ILE A 14 -10.17 -23.85 -3.95
CA ILE A 14 -8.97 -23.32 -3.28
C ILE A 14 -8.48 -22.10 -4.08
N PRO A 15 -8.50 -20.89 -3.53
CA PRO A 15 -7.96 -19.70 -4.21
C PRO A 15 -6.44 -19.79 -4.36
N HIS A 16 -5.93 -19.29 -5.48
CA HIS A 16 -4.52 -19.26 -5.82
C HIS A 16 -4.10 -17.86 -6.26
N ILE A 17 -3.03 -17.35 -5.64
CA ILE A 17 -2.37 -16.09 -6.00
C ILE A 17 -0.92 -16.43 -6.35
N GLY A 18 -0.54 -16.28 -7.61
CA GLY A 18 0.84 -16.43 -8.08
C GLY A 18 1.55 -15.09 -8.03
N LEU A 19 2.52 -14.94 -7.12
CA LEU A 19 3.30 -13.72 -6.97
C LEU A 19 4.42 -13.65 -8.03
N PRO A 20 4.85 -12.43 -8.43
CA PRO A 20 6.04 -12.24 -9.25
C PRO A 20 7.29 -12.91 -8.64
N GLY A 21 8.29 -13.25 -9.47
CA GLY A 21 9.59 -13.76 -8.98
C GLY A 21 10.52 -12.68 -8.41
N ASN A 22 10.26 -11.40 -8.71
CA ASN A 22 11.02 -10.28 -8.18
C ASN A 22 10.56 -9.97 -6.73
N PRO A 23 11.43 -10.00 -5.72
CA PRO A 23 11.02 -9.91 -4.32
C PRO A 23 10.23 -8.65 -3.95
N VAL A 24 10.62 -7.48 -4.47
CA VAL A 24 9.89 -6.22 -4.23
C VAL A 24 8.51 -6.29 -4.86
N SER A 25 8.43 -6.76 -6.12
CA SER A 25 7.14 -6.95 -6.79
C SER A 25 6.28 -8.00 -6.08
N SER A 26 6.85 -9.08 -5.55
CA SER A 26 6.12 -10.10 -4.77
C SER A 26 5.51 -9.50 -3.52
N MET A 27 6.27 -8.69 -2.78
CA MET A 27 5.83 -8.06 -1.55
C MET A 27 4.72 -7.03 -1.80
N VAL A 28 4.90 -6.15 -2.79
CA VAL A 28 3.87 -5.17 -3.19
C VAL A 28 2.59 -5.89 -3.64
N ALA A 29 2.71 -6.95 -4.46
CA ALA A 29 1.58 -7.77 -4.86
C ALA A 29 0.88 -8.46 -3.68
N PHE A 30 1.65 -8.93 -2.68
CA PHE A 30 1.08 -9.51 -1.48
C PHE A 30 0.29 -8.48 -0.66
N GLU A 31 0.82 -7.27 -0.47
CA GLU A 31 0.13 -6.21 0.28
C GLU A 31 -1.16 -5.75 -0.41
N LEU A 32 -1.15 -5.65 -1.75
CA LEU A 32 -2.32 -5.21 -2.52
C LEU A 32 -3.39 -6.29 -2.70
N PHE A 33 -3.01 -7.57 -2.79
CA PHE A 33 -3.95 -8.65 -3.15
C PHE A 33 -3.97 -9.81 -2.15
N GLY A 34 -2.80 -10.27 -1.71
CA GLY A 34 -2.66 -11.42 -0.81
C GLY A 34 -3.24 -11.17 0.58
N ARG A 35 -2.74 -10.14 1.27
CA ARG A 35 -3.20 -9.77 2.62
C ARG A 35 -4.71 -9.47 2.65
N PRO A 36 -5.28 -8.64 1.75
CA PRO A 36 -6.74 -8.42 1.70
C PRO A 36 -7.54 -9.71 1.48
N ALA A 37 -7.08 -10.62 0.61
CA ALA A 37 -7.76 -11.88 0.38
C ALA A 37 -7.78 -12.76 1.65
N ILE A 38 -6.66 -12.88 2.34
CA ILE A 38 -6.55 -13.64 3.59
C ILE A 38 -7.45 -13.03 4.67
N MET A 39 -7.37 -11.72 4.88
CA MET A 39 -8.19 -11.02 5.89
C MET A 39 -9.69 -11.18 5.63
N LYS A 40 -10.11 -11.07 4.37
CA LYS A 40 -11.49 -11.30 3.96
C LYS A 40 -11.94 -12.74 4.21
N MET A 41 -11.10 -13.73 3.92
CA MET A 41 -11.40 -15.14 4.22
C MET A 41 -11.48 -15.43 5.72
N MET A 42 -10.76 -14.66 6.54
CA MET A 42 -10.84 -14.71 8.01
C MET A 42 -12.07 -13.98 8.58
N GLY A 43 -12.90 -13.35 7.74
CA GLY A 43 -14.08 -12.60 8.18
C GLY A 43 -13.78 -11.28 8.89
N LYS A 44 -12.53 -10.78 8.82
CA LYS A 44 -12.19 -9.44 9.32
C LYS A 44 -12.95 -8.38 8.53
N ARG A 45 -13.11 -7.17 9.07
CA ARG A 45 -13.60 -5.94 8.40
C ARG A 45 -12.45 -4.92 8.33
N GLY A 46 -12.58 -3.84 7.57
CA GLY A 46 -11.53 -2.81 7.48
C GLY A 46 -10.16 -3.33 6.98
N TRP A 47 -10.14 -4.36 6.13
CA TRP A 47 -8.91 -5.07 5.76
C TRP A 47 -8.01 -4.33 4.77
N LEU A 48 -8.47 -3.22 4.20
CA LEU A 48 -7.67 -2.40 3.29
C LEU A 48 -6.67 -1.56 4.09
N ARG A 49 -5.47 -1.36 3.53
CA ARG A 49 -4.51 -0.45 4.13
C ARG A 49 -5.04 0.99 4.02
N PRO A 50 -4.83 1.84 5.04
CA PRO A 50 -5.21 3.24 4.95
C PRO A 50 -4.36 3.96 3.89
N VAL A 51 -4.99 4.93 3.24
CA VAL A 51 -4.32 5.88 2.35
C VAL A 51 -4.36 7.26 3.01
N VAL A 52 -3.20 7.91 3.08
CA VAL A 52 -3.06 9.27 3.62
C VAL A 52 -2.60 10.23 2.55
N ARG A 53 -3.01 11.50 2.69
CA ARG A 53 -2.40 12.60 1.95
C ARG A 53 -1.14 13.05 2.67
N ALA A 54 0.00 13.02 1.98
CA ALA A 54 1.30 13.42 2.51
C ALA A 54 2.00 14.42 1.58
N ILE A 55 2.73 15.36 2.17
CA ILE A 55 3.59 16.29 1.43
C ILE A 55 4.89 15.56 1.08
N THR A 56 5.23 15.45 -0.20
CA THR A 56 6.51 14.84 -0.59
C THR A 56 7.67 15.77 -0.27
N THR A 57 8.76 15.21 0.28
CA THR A 57 10.02 15.94 0.50
C THR A 57 11.06 15.64 -0.58
N ASP A 58 10.68 14.87 -1.60
CA ASP A 58 11.52 14.52 -2.73
C ASP A 58 10.78 14.84 -4.03
N ARG A 59 11.52 15.21 -5.07
CA ARG A 59 11.02 15.16 -6.45
C ARG A 59 10.90 13.69 -6.87
N ILE A 60 9.73 13.31 -7.39
CA ILE A 60 9.45 11.94 -7.84
C ILE A 60 9.15 11.98 -9.33
N THR A 61 9.85 11.19 -10.12
CA THR A 61 9.64 11.11 -11.58
C THR A 61 9.09 9.75 -11.97
N ASN A 62 8.05 9.75 -12.79
CA ASN A 62 7.40 8.59 -13.38
C ASN A 62 7.45 8.65 -14.92
N VAL A 63 8.55 9.17 -15.46
CA VAL A 63 8.72 9.39 -16.90
C VAL A 63 8.86 8.03 -17.60
N ASP A 64 8.15 7.85 -18.71
CA ASP A 64 8.17 6.69 -19.60
C ASP A 64 7.68 5.34 -18.99
N ASP A 65 7.05 5.34 -17.81
CA ASP A 65 6.37 4.16 -17.27
C ASP A 65 4.85 4.38 -17.23
N PRO A 66 4.05 3.70 -18.08
CA PRO A 66 2.60 3.87 -18.16
C PRO A 66 1.87 3.18 -16.99
N ARG A 67 2.48 3.14 -15.81
CA ARG A 67 1.99 2.41 -14.64
C ARG A 67 1.88 3.33 -13.44
N LEU A 68 0.99 2.95 -12.53
CA LEU A 68 0.94 3.49 -11.18
C LEU A 68 2.30 3.30 -10.51
N LEU A 69 2.93 4.40 -10.09
CA LEU A 69 4.22 4.35 -9.43
C LEU A 69 4.04 4.13 -7.92
N LEU A 70 4.42 2.93 -7.49
CA LEU A 70 4.44 2.45 -6.11
C LEU A 70 5.85 2.55 -5.51
N ALA A 71 6.40 3.77 -5.47
CA ALA A 71 7.72 4.02 -4.90
C ALA A 71 7.70 3.86 -3.38
N ARG A 72 8.79 3.31 -2.84
CA ARG A 72 8.96 3.11 -1.39
C ARG A 72 9.29 4.42 -0.72
N CYS A 73 8.49 4.76 0.29
CA CYS A 73 8.69 5.94 1.09
C CYS A 73 8.62 5.64 2.60
N SER A 74 9.27 6.52 3.36
CA SER A 74 9.09 6.68 4.80
C SER A 74 8.17 7.87 5.01
N VAL A 75 7.08 7.63 5.73
CA VAL A 75 6.08 8.61 6.11
C VAL A 75 6.28 8.96 7.57
N THR A 76 6.41 10.25 7.85
CA THR A 76 6.48 10.79 9.21
C THR A 76 5.35 11.78 9.43
N ARG A 77 4.90 11.93 10.68
CA ARG A 77 3.88 12.92 11.06
C ARG A 77 4.54 14.06 11.82
N ARG A 78 4.33 15.31 11.38
CA ARG A 78 4.84 16.52 12.03
C ARG A 78 3.74 17.58 12.04
N ASP A 79 3.47 18.17 13.19
CA ASP A 79 2.45 19.23 13.36
C ASP A 79 1.08 18.89 12.74
N GLY A 80 0.68 17.62 12.88
CA GLY A 80 -0.60 17.11 12.37
C GLY A 80 -0.62 16.77 10.88
N ARG A 81 0.45 17.04 10.12
CA ARG A 81 0.58 16.73 8.68
C ARG A 81 1.50 15.53 8.44
N TYR A 82 1.24 14.81 7.35
CA TYR A 82 2.10 13.72 6.90
C TYR A 82 3.13 14.22 5.89
N TYR A 83 4.34 13.71 6.00
CA TYR A 83 5.46 13.99 5.09
C TYR A 83 6.02 12.66 4.59
N ALA A 84 6.21 12.54 3.28
CA ALA A 84 6.72 11.34 2.64
C ALA A 84 8.09 11.61 2.01
N SER A 85 9.08 10.79 2.35
CA SER A 85 10.42 10.81 1.75
C SER A 85 10.76 9.46 1.12
N LEU A 86 11.32 9.41 -0.08
CA LEU A 86 11.75 8.17 -0.70
C LEU A 86 12.85 7.47 0.12
N THR A 87 12.83 6.15 0.18
CA THR A 87 13.82 5.36 0.95
C THR A 87 15.19 5.23 0.27
N GLY A 88 15.53 6.15 -0.64
CA GLY A 88 16.69 6.04 -1.53
C GLY A 88 16.42 5.13 -2.74
N SER A 89 17.39 4.27 -3.09
CA SER A 89 17.38 3.49 -4.32
C SER A 89 16.10 2.66 -4.53
N GLN A 90 15.42 2.92 -5.66
CA GLN A 90 14.15 2.27 -6.02
C GLN A 90 14.34 1.01 -6.91
N GLY A 91 15.54 0.42 -6.93
CA GLY A 91 15.77 -0.83 -7.67
C GLY A 91 14.83 -1.94 -7.21
N SER A 92 14.26 -2.69 -8.16
CA SER A 92 13.30 -3.78 -7.90
C SER A 92 13.92 -5.00 -7.19
N GLY A 93 15.25 -5.11 -7.12
CA GLY A 93 15.95 -6.16 -6.36
C GLY A 93 16.34 -5.76 -4.92
N ILE A 94 16.06 -4.51 -4.51
CA ILE A 94 16.64 -3.94 -3.29
C ILE A 94 15.66 -4.12 -2.12
N LEU A 95 15.72 -5.27 -1.44
CA LEU A 95 14.90 -5.53 -0.25
C LEU A 95 15.15 -4.54 0.90
N THR A 96 16.36 -4.01 1.03
CA THR A 96 16.72 -3.06 2.10
C THR A 96 15.91 -1.76 2.03
N SER A 97 15.45 -1.35 0.85
CA SER A 97 14.56 -0.21 0.68
C SER A 97 13.17 -0.47 1.25
N MET A 98 12.67 -1.71 1.16
CA MET A 98 11.38 -2.12 1.72
C MET A 98 11.43 -2.18 3.25
N ALA A 99 12.54 -2.67 3.82
CA ALA A 99 12.72 -2.70 5.27
C ALA A 99 12.69 -1.30 5.92
N LYS A 100 13.01 -0.25 5.14
CA LYS A 100 12.97 1.15 5.59
C LYS A 100 11.66 1.86 5.26
N ALA A 101 10.80 1.24 4.46
CA ALA A 101 9.56 1.84 3.98
C ALA A 101 8.41 1.49 4.92
N ASN A 102 7.64 2.50 5.31
CA ASN A 102 6.34 2.30 5.95
C ASN A 102 5.17 2.71 5.03
N GLY A 103 5.47 3.14 3.79
CA GLY A 103 4.48 3.51 2.80
C GLY A 103 4.91 3.27 1.35
N LEU A 104 3.93 3.24 0.46
CA LEU A 104 4.06 3.21 -1.00
C LEU A 104 3.34 4.41 -1.59
N THR A 105 4.01 5.17 -2.45
CA THR A 105 3.36 6.27 -3.20
C THR A 105 2.26 5.73 -4.11
N LEU A 106 1.24 6.53 -4.37
CA LEU A 106 0.18 6.22 -5.33
C LEU A 106 0.17 7.30 -6.42
N ILE A 107 1.23 7.37 -7.23
CA ILE A 107 1.36 8.37 -8.30
C ILE A 107 0.74 7.79 -9.58
N PRO A 108 -0.33 8.40 -10.13
CA PRO A 108 -0.98 7.92 -11.34
C PRO A 108 -0.03 7.83 -12.53
N ALA A 109 -0.37 6.96 -13.49
CA ALA A 109 0.44 6.74 -14.69
C ALA A 109 0.53 7.99 -15.58
N GLU A 110 -0.44 8.90 -15.46
CA GLU A 110 -0.55 10.13 -16.23
C GLU A 110 0.29 11.29 -15.65
N VAL A 111 0.89 11.09 -14.47
CA VAL A 111 1.70 12.11 -13.78
C VAL A 111 3.17 11.82 -14.02
N ASP A 112 3.79 12.57 -14.94
CA ASP A 112 5.21 12.40 -15.29
C ASP A 112 6.16 12.72 -14.13
N ALA A 113 5.80 13.69 -13.31
CA ALA A 113 6.58 14.08 -12.14
C ALA A 113 5.71 14.74 -11.06
N VAL A 114 6.17 14.59 -9.82
CA VAL A 114 5.70 15.32 -8.64
C VAL A 114 6.89 16.08 -8.08
N GLU A 115 6.71 17.37 -7.84
CA GLU A 115 7.75 18.23 -7.28
C GLU A 115 7.76 18.20 -5.75
N GLU A 116 8.91 18.54 -5.15
CA GLU A 116 9.02 18.68 -3.70
C GLU A 116 7.98 19.68 -3.16
N GLY A 117 7.31 19.32 -2.07
CA GLY A 117 6.28 20.16 -1.44
C GLY A 117 4.86 19.90 -1.94
N GLU A 118 4.68 19.12 -3.00
CA GLU A 118 3.36 18.73 -3.49
C GLU A 118 2.73 17.62 -2.64
N GLU A 119 1.40 17.53 -2.66
CA GLU A 119 0.67 16.50 -1.93
C GLU A 119 0.45 15.25 -2.79
N ILE A 120 0.77 14.08 -2.22
CA ILE A 120 0.59 12.77 -2.84
C ILE A 120 -0.26 11.86 -1.95
N ASP A 121 -0.91 10.88 -2.56
CA ASP A 121 -1.53 9.78 -1.84
C ASP A 121 -0.48 8.69 -1.52
N VAL A 122 -0.50 8.18 -0.29
CA VAL A 122 0.42 7.15 0.17
C VAL A 122 -0.34 6.00 0.83
N LEU A 123 -0.16 4.80 0.30
CA LEU A 123 -0.65 3.56 0.90
C LEU A 123 0.28 3.13 2.03
N MET A 124 -0.24 2.94 3.23
CA MET A 124 0.60 2.73 4.41
C MET A 124 0.79 1.24 4.70
N LEU A 125 2.04 0.77 4.69
CA LEU A 125 2.44 -0.63 4.89
C LEU A 125 2.56 -0.99 6.36
N ASP A 126 3.07 -0.07 7.17
CA ASP A 126 3.14 -0.20 8.61
C ASP A 126 2.68 1.11 9.24
N TRP A 127 1.71 1.01 10.15
CA TRP A 127 1.15 2.16 10.86
C TRP A 127 1.80 2.35 12.24
N SER A 128 2.87 1.60 12.53
CA SER A 128 3.69 1.80 13.72
C SER A 128 4.22 3.23 13.86
N LEU A 129 4.29 4.03 12.79
CA LEU A 129 4.85 5.41 12.81
C LEU A 129 6.26 5.48 13.43
N GLY A 130 6.99 4.35 13.54
CA GLY A 130 8.27 4.27 14.24
C GLY A 130 8.19 3.86 15.72
N ASP A 131 7.00 3.61 16.28
CA ASP A 131 6.81 3.03 17.61
C ASP A 131 6.77 1.50 17.51
N GLU A 132 7.62 0.81 18.29
CA GLU A 132 7.69 -0.65 18.32
C GLU A 132 6.29 -1.27 18.57
N TRP A 133 5.75 -1.92 17.53
CA TRP A 133 4.58 -2.79 17.58
C TRP A 133 3.32 -2.20 18.25
N GLY A 134 2.73 -1.16 17.63
CA GLY A 134 1.36 -0.71 17.94
C GLY A 134 0.30 -1.70 17.42
N SER A 135 -0.33 -2.44 18.33
CA SER A 135 -1.37 -3.42 18.02
C SER A 135 -2.64 -2.75 17.48
N TRP A 136 -3.16 -3.29 16.39
CA TRP A 136 -4.56 -3.10 16.00
C TRP A 136 -5.42 -3.85 17.04
N THR A 137 -5.68 -3.21 18.17
CA THR A 137 -6.62 -3.67 19.19
C THR A 137 -7.55 -2.51 19.50
N ASP A 138 -8.56 -2.35 18.67
CA ASP A 138 -9.87 -1.97 19.18
C ASP A 138 -10.93 -2.80 18.44
N ASP A 139 -11.32 -3.91 19.08
CA ASP A 139 -12.47 -4.72 18.65
C ASP A 139 -13.80 -4.08 19.12
N SER A 140 -13.80 -2.81 19.52
CA SER A 140 -14.94 -2.17 20.19
C SER A 140 -15.11 -0.68 19.92
N GLU A 141 -15.09 -0.23 18.67
CA GLU A 141 -15.93 0.87 18.19
C GLU A 141 -15.74 1.04 16.68
N GLY A 142 -16.80 1.49 15.99
CA GLY A 142 -16.97 1.34 14.54
C GLY A 142 -15.83 1.85 13.67
N ASP A 143 -15.81 1.27 12.46
CA ASP A 143 -14.98 1.46 11.25
C ASP A 143 -14.79 2.93 10.82
N THR A 144 -14.33 3.78 11.74
CA THR A 144 -14.19 5.22 11.54
C THR A 144 -12.79 5.48 11.01
N PRO A 145 -12.64 5.96 9.76
CA PRO A 145 -11.34 6.37 9.25
C PRO A 145 -10.74 7.44 10.16
N LEU A 146 -9.45 7.32 10.47
CA LEU A 146 -8.74 8.38 11.17
C LEU A 146 -8.84 9.69 10.38
N PRO A 147 -8.85 10.87 11.05
CA PRO A 147 -8.91 12.16 10.38
C PRO A 147 -7.85 12.28 9.27
N GLY A 148 -8.28 12.56 8.04
CA GLY A 148 -7.39 12.67 6.87
C GLY A 148 -7.08 11.36 6.13
N THR A 149 -7.72 10.25 6.50
CA THR A 149 -7.60 8.97 5.80
C THR A 149 -8.76 8.78 4.83
N THR A 150 -8.46 8.44 3.58
CA THR A 150 -9.47 7.90 2.67
C THR A 150 -9.38 6.38 2.73
N VAL A 151 -10.39 5.72 3.29
CA VAL A 151 -10.58 4.28 3.04
C VAL A 151 -11.14 4.18 1.63
N ILE A 152 -10.32 3.80 0.67
CA ILE A 152 -10.80 3.46 -0.67
C ILE A 152 -11.57 2.15 -0.53
N GLY A 153 -12.87 2.23 -0.29
CA GLY A 153 -13.76 1.07 -0.32
C GLY A 153 -13.75 0.42 -1.71
N PRO A 154 -14.21 -0.84 -1.84
CA PRO A 154 -14.45 -1.40 -3.18
C PRO A 154 -15.31 -0.40 -3.95
N ALA A 155 -14.84 -0.01 -5.14
CA ALA A 155 -15.55 0.89 -6.04
C ALA A 155 -17.04 0.53 -6.06
N ASP A 156 -17.88 1.56 -5.92
CA ASP A 156 -19.32 1.47 -6.07
C ASP A 156 -19.66 0.58 -7.26
N ARG A 157 -20.24 -0.59 -6.95
CA ARG A 157 -20.74 -1.53 -7.97
C ARG A 157 -22.12 -1.04 -8.41
N SER A 158 -22.15 0.07 -9.11
CA SER A 158 -23.32 0.53 -9.85
C SER A 158 -22.93 0.99 -11.25
N VAL A 159 -22.50 0.03 -12.08
CA VAL A 159 -22.77 -0.02 -13.54
C VAL A 159 -22.94 -1.48 -13.94
#